data_AF-A0A7K2LSA3-F1
#
_entry.id   AF-A0A7K2LSA3-F1
#
_cell.length_a   1.000
_cell.length_b   1.000
_cell.length_c   1.000
_cell.angle_alpha   90.00
_cell.angle_beta   90.00
_cell.angle_gamma   90.00
#
_symmetry.space_group_name_H-M   'P 1'
#
loop_
_entity.id
_entity.type
_entity.pdbx_description
1 polymer ?
#
loop_
_entity_poly.entity_id
_entity_poly.type
_entity_poly.pdbx_seq_one_letter_code
_entity_poly.pdbx_strand_id
1 'polypeptide(L)'
;MPMSTSRGRLEPGSTVETRSLTSVLGERVAVPDPERLVHLQFRRFAGCPVCNLHLRSVVRRHGEIEAAGVREVVVFHSPAEELAPHTADLPFAVVADPAKRLYAEFGVERSPRALLSPRVWGPIAWAVLSGAWQVARGRERLPS
;
A
#
# COMPACT_ATOMS: atom_id res chain seq x y z
N MET A 1 -19.28 -26.64 4.45
CA MET A 1 -19.37 -25.27 4.99
C MET A 1 -19.20 -24.31 3.82
N PRO A 2 -20.12 -23.38 3.54
CA PRO A 2 -19.94 -22.48 2.40
C PRO A 2 -18.86 -21.46 2.73
N MET A 3 -17.75 -21.50 2.00
CA MET A 3 -16.67 -20.52 2.07
C MET A 3 -17.12 -19.28 1.30
N SER A 4 -17.35 -18.18 2.03
CA SER A 4 -17.76 -16.92 1.42
C SER A 4 -16.54 -16.24 0.80
N THR A 5 -16.47 -16.23 -0.53
CA THR A 5 -15.49 -15.44 -1.27
C THR A 5 -15.86 -13.97 -1.14
N SER A 6 -15.26 -13.27 -0.19
CA SER A 6 -15.55 -11.86 0.08
C SER A 6 -15.01 -10.97 -1.04
N ARG A 7 -15.91 -10.31 -1.80
CA ARG A 7 -15.59 -9.11 -2.62
C ARG A 7 -15.60 -7.82 -1.78
N GLY A 8 -15.28 -7.91 -0.49
CA GLY A 8 -15.27 -6.81 0.47
C GLY A 8 -14.01 -6.82 1.35
N ARG A 9 -13.90 -5.83 2.26
CA ARG A 9 -12.80 -5.75 3.24
C ARG A 9 -12.59 -7.11 3.89
N LEU A 10 -11.35 -7.61 3.81
CA LEU A 10 -10.99 -8.88 4.43
C LEU A 10 -10.91 -8.69 5.95
N GLU A 11 -11.58 -9.58 6.67
CA GLU A 11 -11.53 -9.70 8.12
C GLU A 11 -10.76 -10.97 8.51
N PRO A 12 -10.20 -11.07 9.73
CA PRO A 12 -9.57 -12.30 10.20
C PRO A 12 -10.50 -13.51 10.04
N GLY A 13 -9.99 -14.58 9.40
CA GLY A 13 -10.77 -15.78 9.04
C GLY A 13 -11.37 -15.77 7.62
N SER A 14 -11.24 -14.67 6.87
CA SER A 14 -11.63 -14.62 5.46
C SER A 14 -10.74 -15.54 4.60
N THR A 15 -11.33 -16.19 3.61
CA THR A 15 -10.58 -16.97 2.61
C THR A 15 -10.22 -16.07 1.43
N VAL A 16 -8.98 -16.17 0.96
CA VAL A 16 -8.49 -15.49 -0.25
C VAL A 16 -8.24 -16.53 -1.33
N GLU A 17 -8.79 -16.31 -2.52
CA GLU A 17 -8.55 -17.19 -3.67
C GLU A 17 -7.07 -17.15 -4.10
N THR A 18 -6.51 -18.33 -4.36
CA THR A 18 -5.12 -18.47 -4.79
C THR A 18 -4.93 -17.90 -6.19
N ARG A 19 -3.87 -17.10 -6.33
CA ARG A 19 -3.44 -16.50 -7.58
C ARG A 19 -1.93 -16.53 -7.71
N SER A 20 -1.44 -16.43 -8.94
CA SER A 20 -0.03 -16.16 -9.21
C SER A 20 0.15 -14.69 -9.56
N LEU A 21 0.95 -13.98 -8.77
CA LEU A 21 1.40 -12.63 -9.03
C LEU A 21 2.78 -12.66 -9.68
N THR A 22 3.06 -11.70 -10.55
CA THR A 22 4.39 -11.53 -11.15
C THR A 22 5.09 -10.36 -10.47
N SER A 23 6.29 -10.58 -9.96
CA SER A 23 7.11 -9.53 -9.36
C SER A 23 7.70 -8.62 -10.45
N VAL A 24 8.17 -7.45 -10.05
CA VAL A 24 8.87 -6.50 -10.94
C VAL A 24 10.14 -7.13 -11.55
N LEU A 25 10.75 -8.10 -10.85
CA LEU A 25 11.91 -8.85 -11.33
C LEU A 25 11.53 -10.10 -12.16
N GLY A 26 10.23 -10.32 -12.42
CA GLY A 26 9.72 -11.43 -13.23
C GLY A 26 9.48 -12.75 -12.48
N GLU A 27 9.72 -12.78 -11.16
CA GLU A 27 9.45 -13.95 -10.32
C GLU A 27 7.93 -14.18 -10.19
N ARG A 28 7.47 -15.42 -10.32
CA ARG A 28 6.06 -15.78 -10.05
C ARG A 28 5.88 -16.19 -8.60
N VAL A 29 4.92 -15.55 -7.92
CA VAL A 29 4.62 -15.78 -6.50
C VAL A 29 3.16 -16.15 -6.32
N ALA A 30 2.89 -17.25 -5.61
CA ALA A 30 1.54 -17.64 -5.26
C ALA A 30 1.05 -16.86 -4.03
N VAL A 31 -0.18 -16.36 -4.07
CA VAL A 31 -0.82 -15.69 -2.93
C VAL A 31 -2.26 -16.22 -2.76
N PRO A 32 -2.58 -16.90 -1.64
CA PRO A 32 -1.64 -17.45 -0.66
C PRO A 32 -0.70 -18.51 -1.26
N ASP A 33 0.47 -18.71 -0.63
CA ASP A 33 1.43 -19.75 -0.96
C ASP A 33 0.95 -21.10 -0.34
N PRO A 34 1.05 -22.24 -1.05
CA PRO A 34 0.55 -23.52 -0.55
C PRO A 34 1.39 -24.11 0.59
N GLU A 35 2.65 -23.71 0.73
CA GLU A 35 3.60 -24.31 1.67
C GLU A 35 4.03 -23.34 2.78
N ARG A 36 3.99 -22.02 2.51
CA ARG A 36 4.49 -20.98 3.42
C ARG A 36 3.40 -19.98 3.81
N LEU A 37 3.55 -19.39 5.00
CA LEU A 37 2.72 -18.25 5.38
C LEU A 37 3.11 -17.04 4.54
N VAL A 38 2.13 -16.28 4.05
CA VAL A 38 2.40 -15.08 3.24
C VAL A 38 2.14 -13.81 4.04
N HIS A 39 3.18 -13.00 4.21
CA HIS A 39 3.07 -11.63 4.70
C HIS A 39 2.87 -10.67 3.52
N LEU A 40 1.60 -10.41 3.19
CA LEU A 40 1.22 -9.50 2.10
C LEU A 40 1.11 -8.05 2.59
N GLN A 41 1.94 -7.16 2.04
CA GLN A 41 2.03 -5.76 2.45
C GLN A 41 1.61 -4.82 1.32
N PHE A 42 0.69 -3.90 1.59
CA PHE A 42 0.27 -2.88 0.62
C PHE A 42 0.94 -1.53 0.90
N ARG A 43 1.63 -0.97 -0.10
CA ARG A 43 2.41 0.27 0.02
C ARG A 43 1.99 1.31 -1.01
N ARG A 44 2.06 2.60 -0.65
CA ARG A 44 1.41 3.63 -1.46
C ARG A 44 2.25 4.08 -2.67
N PHE A 45 3.56 4.31 -2.48
CA PHE A 45 4.47 4.80 -3.53
C PHE A 45 5.92 4.41 -3.24
N ALA A 46 6.71 4.11 -4.28
CA ALA A 46 8.12 3.73 -4.20
C ALA A 46 9.06 4.87 -3.72
N GLY A 47 8.66 6.13 -3.88
CA GLY A 47 9.46 7.31 -3.53
C GLY A 47 9.13 7.96 -2.17
N CYS A 48 8.25 7.36 -1.36
CA CYS A 48 7.85 7.98 -0.09
C CYS A 48 8.90 7.70 1.01
N PRO A 49 9.49 8.74 1.64
CA PRO A 49 10.51 8.57 2.68
C PRO A 49 9.99 7.76 3.89
N VAL A 50 8.71 7.87 4.22
CA VAL A 50 8.06 7.09 5.28
C VAL A 50 7.91 5.62 4.90
N CYS A 51 7.58 5.33 3.64
CA CYS A 51 7.49 3.95 3.15
C CYS A 51 8.87 3.27 3.17
N ASN A 52 9.92 3.99 2.79
CA ASN A 52 11.29 3.47 2.82
C ASN A 52 11.78 3.17 4.25
N LEU A 53 11.44 4.00 5.25
CA LEU A 53 11.81 3.73 6.64
C LEU A 53 11.16 2.46 7.18
N HIS A 54 9.86 2.26 6.91
CA HIS A 54 9.17 1.06 7.35
C HIS A 54 9.67 -0.19 6.62
N LEU A 55 9.89 -0.10 5.30
CA LEU A 55 10.47 -1.19 4.51
C LEU A 55 11.86 -1.57 5.01
N ARG A 56 12.72 -0.60 5.35
CA ARG A 56 14.04 -0.89 5.93
C ARG A 56 13.96 -1.70 7.22
N SER A 57 12.96 -1.47 8.07
CA SER A 57 12.79 -2.24 9.31
C SER A 57 12.43 -3.71 9.07
N VAL A 58 11.74 -3.98 7.97
CA VAL A 58 11.35 -5.32 7.51
C VAL A 58 12.54 -5.99 6.82
N VAL A 59 13.19 -5.30 5.87
CA VAL A 59 14.42 -5.78 5.20
C VAL A 59 15.48 -6.22 6.21
N ARG A 60 15.71 -5.44 7.28
CA ARG A 60 16.69 -5.78 8.31
C ARG A 60 16.38 -7.09 9.05
N ARG A 61 15.10 -7.45 9.18
CA ARG A 61 14.63 -8.66 9.88
C ARG A 61 14.16 -9.74 8.90
N HIS A 62 14.44 -9.58 7.61
CA HIS A 62 13.95 -10.51 6.59
C HIS A 62 14.40 -11.95 6.86
N GLY A 63 15.64 -12.15 7.30
CA GLY A 63 16.14 -13.47 7.66
C GLY A 63 15.37 -14.12 8.82
N GLU A 64 14.90 -13.35 9.81
CA GLU A 64 14.06 -13.87 10.90
C GLU A 64 12.67 -14.30 10.39
N ILE A 65 12.10 -13.50 9.47
CA ILE A 65 10.79 -13.75 8.85
C ILE A 65 10.85 -15.00 7.97
N GLU A 66 11.89 -15.12 7.14
CA GLU A 66 12.09 -16.28 6.28
C GLU A 66 12.34 -17.55 7.10
N ALA A 67 13.16 -17.47 8.15
CA ALA A 67 13.42 -18.59 9.06
C ALA A 67 12.16 -19.07 9.80
N ALA A 68 11.18 -18.19 10.01
CA ALA A 68 9.87 -18.53 10.55
C ALA A 68 8.92 -19.17 9.51
N GLY A 69 9.39 -19.41 8.28
CA GLY A 69 8.57 -19.98 7.20
C GLY A 69 7.58 -18.97 6.59
N VAL A 70 7.84 -17.66 6.77
CA VAL A 70 6.99 -16.59 6.24
C VAL A 70 7.63 -16.02 4.98
N ARG A 71 6.89 -16.02 3.87
CA ARG A 71 7.25 -15.38 2.62
C ARG A 71 6.68 -13.97 2.57
N GLU A 72 7.52 -13.00 2.23
CA GLU A 72 7.09 -11.60 2.12
C GLU A 72 6.75 -11.23 0.68
N VAL A 73 5.60 -10.57 0.51
CA VAL A 73 5.14 -10.04 -0.79
C VAL A 73 4.68 -8.61 -0.58
N VAL A 74 5.28 -7.66 -1.30
CA VAL A 74 4.97 -6.23 -1.17
C VAL A 74 4.36 -5.72 -2.44
N VAL A 75 3.13 -5.20 -2.35
CA VAL A 75 2.38 -4.61 -3.46
C VAL A 75 2.52 -3.09 -3.40
N PHE A 76 2.85 -2.47 -4.54
CA PHE A 76 2.90 -1.01 -4.68
C PHE A 76 1.91 -0.51 -5.71
N HIS A 77 1.23 0.59 -5.39
CA HIS A 77 0.49 1.40 -6.35
C HIS A 77 1.45 2.33 -7.12
N SER A 78 2.37 1.72 -7.84
CA SER A 78 3.33 2.38 -8.75
C SER A 78 3.58 1.43 -9.92
N PRO A 79 3.85 1.95 -11.12
CA PRO A 79 4.13 1.10 -12.26
C PRO A 79 5.50 0.42 -12.11
N ALA A 80 5.72 -0.68 -12.84
CA ALA A 80 6.89 -1.54 -12.65
C ALA A 80 8.20 -0.82 -13.00
N GLU A 81 8.17 0.06 -14.00
CA GLU A 81 9.30 0.88 -14.43
C GLU A 81 9.81 1.84 -13.34
N GLU A 82 8.92 2.38 -12.51
CA GLU A 82 9.29 3.24 -11.37
C GLU A 82 9.84 2.42 -10.20
N LEU A 83 9.48 1.15 -10.11
CA LEU A 83 9.90 0.24 -9.05
C LEU A 83 11.22 -0.45 -9.36
N ALA A 84 11.49 -0.76 -10.63
CA ALA A 84 12.64 -1.53 -11.06
C ALA A 84 14.00 -1.04 -10.49
N PRO A 85 14.29 0.28 -10.44
CA PRO A 85 15.55 0.78 -9.86
C PRO A 85 15.68 0.55 -8.36
N HIS A 86 14.57 0.33 -7.66
CA HIS A 86 14.51 0.22 -6.20
C HIS A 86 14.25 -1.20 -5.71
N THR A 87 13.94 -2.14 -6.62
CA THR A 87 13.62 -3.53 -6.27
C THR A 87 14.80 -4.48 -6.28
N ALA A 88 15.89 -4.14 -6.97
CA ALA A 88 17.05 -5.04 -7.12
C ALA A 88 17.69 -5.42 -5.77
N ASP A 89 17.66 -4.51 -4.79
CA ASP A 89 18.27 -4.70 -3.48
C ASP A 89 17.29 -5.23 -2.42
N LEU A 90 16.04 -5.51 -2.79
CA LEU A 90 15.02 -5.96 -1.85
C LEU A 90 14.98 -7.49 -1.80
N PRO A 91 15.06 -8.12 -0.62
CA PRO A 91 15.13 -9.58 -0.49
C PRO A 91 13.77 -10.27 -0.65
N PHE A 92 12.72 -9.54 -1.01
CA PHE A 92 11.36 -10.04 -1.10
C PHE A 92 10.68 -9.64 -2.41
N ALA A 93 9.62 -10.37 -2.77
CA ALA A 93 8.91 -10.15 -4.01
C ALA A 93 8.13 -8.83 -3.99
N VAL A 94 8.40 -7.97 -4.98
CA VAL A 94 7.70 -6.70 -5.17
C VAL A 94 6.77 -6.78 -6.37
N VAL A 95 5.49 -6.48 -6.17
CA VAL A 95 4.45 -6.52 -7.18
C VAL A 95 3.98 -5.10 -7.49
N ALA A 96 3.98 -4.75 -8.79
CA ALA A 96 3.41 -3.49 -9.27
C ALA A 96 1.90 -3.65 -9.50
N ASP A 97 1.10 -2.76 -8.91
CA ASP A 97 -0.35 -2.67 -9.13
C ASP A 97 -0.77 -1.20 -9.38
N PRO A 98 -0.36 -0.61 -10.53
CA PRO A 98 -0.70 0.78 -10.85
C PRO A 98 -2.21 0.99 -11.01
N ALA A 99 -2.96 -0.06 -11.37
CA ALA A 99 -4.42 0.00 -11.53
C ALA A 99 -5.19 -0.25 -10.22
N LYS A 100 -4.50 -0.51 -9.09
CA LYS A 100 -5.10 -0.82 -7.77
C LYS A 100 -6.06 -2.00 -7.76
N ARG A 101 -5.90 -2.96 -8.67
CA ARG A 101 -6.79 -4.13 -8.77
C ARG A 101 -6.71 -4.98 -7.50
N LEU A 102 -5.50 -5.19 -6.97
CA LEU A 102 -5.28 -5.92 -5.72
C LEU A 102 -5.76 -5.10 -4.51
N TYR A 103 -5.66 -3.77 -4.56
CA TYR A 103 -6.17 -2.94 -3.45
C TYR A 103 -7.68 -3.01 -3.35
N ALA A 104 -8.38 -2.96 -4.49
CA ALA A 104 -9.83 -3.11 -4.58
C ALA A 104 -10.27 -4.46 -4.01
N GLU A 105 -9.59 -5.51 -4.43
CA GLU A 105 -9.95 -6.87 -4.05
C GLU A 105 -9.70 -7.17 -2.57
N PHE A 106 -8.57 -6.72 -2.02
CA PHE A 106 -8.28 -6.87 -0.59
C PHE A 106 -9.04 -5.84 0.27
N GLY A 107 -9.82 -4.94 -0.34
CA GLY A 107 -10.59 -3.89 0.34
C GLY A 107 -9.71 -2.88 1.10
N VAL A 108 -8.45 -2.73 0.69
CA VAL A 108 -7.45 -1.82 1.27
C VAL A 108 -7.38 -0.47 0.55
N GLU A 109 -8.36 -0.19 -0.31
CA GLU A 109 -8.50 1.11 -0.96
C GLU A 109 -8.75 2.24 0.04
N ARG A 110 -8.38 3.46 -0.37
CA ARG A 110 -8.81 4.66 0.34
C ARG A 110 -10.33 4.75 0.26
N SER A 111 -11.00 4.60 1.41
CA SER A 111 -12.45 4.78 1.50
C SER A 111 -12.82 6.22 1.14
N PRO A 112 -13.66 6.45 0.12
CA PRO A 112 -14.20 7.79 -0.16
C PRO A 112 -14.96 8.37 1.04
N ARG A 113 -15.51 7.50 1.90
CA ARG A 113 -16.18 7.90 3.15
C ARG A 113 -15.22 8.53 4.18
N ALA A 114 -13.91 8.36 4.03
CA ALA A 114 -12.95 9.06 4.89
C ALA A 114 -13.02 10.59 4.72
N LEU A 115 -13.39 11.08 3.53
CA LEU A 115 -13.65 12.51 3.28
C LEU A 115 -14.97 12.99 3.90
N LEU A 116 -15.89 12.07 4.20
CA LEU A 116 -17.14 12.36 4.89
C LEU A 116 -16.98 12.36 6.41
N SER A 117 -15.78 12.04 6.93
CA SER A 117 -15.52 12.09 8.37
C SER A 117 -15.52 13.53 8.87
N PRO A 118 -16.38 13.92 9.82
CA PRO A 118 -16.45 15.28 10.34
C PRO A 118 -15.13 15.74 10.97
N ARG A 119 -14.28 14.79 11.40
CA ARG A 119 -12.95 15.07 11.98
C ARG A 119 -11.95 15.65 10.96
N VAL A 120 -12.18 15.45 9.66
CA VAL A 120 -11.28 15.93 8.59
C VAL A 120 -11.62 17.37 8.18
N TRP A 121 -12.87 17.80 8.35
CA TRP A 121 -13.35 19.11 7.92
C TRP A 121 -12.83 20.27 8.77
N GLY A 122 -12.59 20.07 10.07
CA GLY A 122 -12.05 21.11 10.97
C GLY A 122 -10.68 21.64 10.52
N PRO A 123 -9.67 20.78 10.33
CA PRO A 123 -8.37 21.17 9.81
C PRO A 123 -8.44 21.80 8.41
N ILE A 124 -9.30 21.28 7.51
CA ILE A 124 -9.49 21.84 6.17
C ILE A 124 -10.07 23.26 6.24
N ALA A 125 -11.14 23.46 7.02
CA ALA A 125 -11.76 24.77 7.18
C ALA A 125 -10.78 25.78 7.80
N TRP A 126 -10.01 25.37 8.81
CA TRP A 126 -8.98 26.22 9.41
C TRP A 126 -7.87 26.59 8.40
N ALA A 127 -7.42 25.65 7.56
CA ALA A 127 -6.42 25.91 6.52
C ALA A 127 -6.96 26.88 5.46
N VAL A 128 -8.21 26.73 5.03
CA VAL A 128 -8.86 27.65 4.08
C VAL A 128 -9.04 29.04 4.70
N LEU A 129 -9.51 29.11 5.95
CA LEU A 129 -9.72 30.39 6.66
C LEU A 129 -8.40 31.13 6.90
N SER A 130 -7.36 30.42 7.35
CA SER A 130 -6.04 31.00 7.56
C SER A 130 -5.40 31.42 6.23
N GLY A 131 -5.52 30.62 5.17
CA GLY A 131 -5.06 30.98 3.82
C GLY A 131 -5.77 32.22 3.26
N ALA A 132 -7.10 32.27 3.35
CA ALA A 132 -7.89 33.43 2.92
C ALA A 132 -7.52 34.70 3.72
N TRP A 133 -7.24 34.55 5.01
CA TRP A 133 -6.80 35.64 5.88
C TRP A 133 -5.38 36.13 5.57
N GLN A 134 -4.46 35.23 5.19
CA GLN A 134 -3.12 35.60 4.72
C GLN A 134 -3.15 36.34 3.38
N VAL A 135 -4.02 35.92 2.46
CA VAL A 135 -4.28 36.61 1.18
C VAL A 135 -4.92 37.98 1.42
N ALA A 136 -5.93 38.06 2.30
CA ALA A 136 -6.59 39.33 2.65
C ALA A 136 -5.66 40.32 3.37
N ARG A 137 -4.65 39.83 4.10
CA ARG A 137 -3.58 40.66 4.69
C ARG A 137 -2.45 41.03 3.72
N GLY A 138 -2.57 40.66 2.45
CA GLY A 138 -1.66 41.07 1.38
C GLY A 138 -0.26 40.45 1.44
N ARG A 139 -0.10 39.28 2.08
CA ARG A 139 1.23 38.66 2.29
C ARG A 139 1.63 37.59 1.28
N GLU A 140 0.76 37.12 0.38
CA GLU A 140 1.12 36.17 -0.70
C GLU A 140 0.37 36.45 -2.03
N ARG A 141 1.08 36.28 -3.16
CA ARG A 141 0.49 36.25 -4.51
C ARG A 141 0.04 34.82 -4.81
N LEU A 142 -1.15 34.67 -5.38
CA LEU A 142 -1.75 33.40 -5.80
C LEU A 142 -0.77 32.58 -6.67
N PRO A 143 -0.59 31.28 -6.41
CA PRO A 143 0.14 30.41 -7.33
C PRO A 143 -0.70 30.25 -8.61
N SER A 144 -0.04 30.48 -9.76
CA SER A 144 -0.53 30.20 -11.11
C SER A 144 -0.68 28.71 -11.37
#